data_AF-A0A177HMM3-F1
#
_entry.id   AF-A0A177HMM3-F1
#
_cell.length_a   1.000
_cell.length_b   1.000
_cell.length_c   1.000
_cell.angle_alpha   90.00
_cell.angle_beta   90.00
_cell.angle_gamma   90.00
#
_symmetry.space_group_name_H-M   'P 1'
#
loop_
_entity.id
_entity.type
_entity.pdbx_description
1 polymer ?
#
loop_
_entity_poly.entity_id
_entity_poly.type
_entity_poly.pdbx_seq_one_letter_code
_entity_poly.pdbx_strand_id
1 'polypeptide(L)' 'MPLIDFHVLRELVAEHDRLTDGLLLASGTPEWRRRLEDLQYTVCVYTGVRDPQQALSHARRLLADRARRAEA' A
#
# COMPACT_ATOMS: atom_id res chain seq x y z
N MET A 1 -6.43 -10.97 16.08
CA MET A 1 -5.51 -10.99 14.93
C MET A 1 -6.24 -10.37 13.77
N PRO A 2 -5.78 -9.26 13.15
CA PRO A 2 -6.42 -8.82 11.92
C PRO A 2 -6.15 -9.92 10.89
N LEU A 3 -7.21 -10.53 10.38
CA LEU A 3 -7.14 -11.36 9.18
C LEU A 3 -6.81 -10.40 8.04
N ILE A 4 -5.52 -10.12 7.85
CA ILE A 4 -5.03 -9.33 6.73
C ILE A 4 -5.43 -10.09 5.47
N ASP A 5 -6.33 -9.51 4.68
CA ASP A 5 -6.56 -9.99 3.32
C ASP A 5 -5.37 -9.57 2.45
N PHE A 6 -4.51 -10.54 2.13
CA PHE A 6 -3.31 -10.32 1.31
C PHE A 6 -3.66 -9.94 -0.14
N HIS A 7 -4.87 -10.26 -0.62
CA HIS A 7 -5.33 -9.82 -1.94
C HIS A 7 -5.56 -8.31 -1.93
N VAL A 8 -6.34 -7.82 -0.95
CA VAL A 8 -6.60 -6.39 -0.76
C VAL A 8 -5.30 -5.63 -0.49
N LEU A 9 -4.42 -6.16 0.35
CA LEU A 9 -3.12 -5.52 0.63
C LEU A 9 -2.27 -5.36 -0.64
N ARG A 10 -2.27 -6.36 -1.54
CA ARG A 10 -1.58 -6.29 -2.82
C ARG A 10 -2.17 -5.20 -3.72
N GLU A 11 -3.49 -5.11 -3.79
CA GLU A 11 -4.17 -4.08 -4.59
C GLU A 11 -3.87 -2.67 -4.09
N LEU A 12 -3.90 -2.46 -2.76
CA LEU A 12 -3.55 -1.17 -2.16
C LEU A 12 -2.10 -0.78 -2.47
N VAL A 13 -1.14 -1.70 -2.35
CA VAL A 13 0.26 -1.41 -2.70
C VAL A 13 0.42 -1.09 -4.19
N ALA A 14 -0.25 -1.84 -5.07
CA ALA A 14 -0.19 -1.60 -6.51
C ALA A 14 -0.82 -0.25 -6.90
N GLU A 15 -1.93 0.13 -6.27
CA GLU A 15 -2.56 1.44 -6.49
C GLU A 15 -1.68 2.57 -5.95
N HIS A 16 -1.02 2.41 -4.80
CA HIS A 16 -0.04 3.38 -4.30
C HIS A 16 1.05 3.66 -5.32
N ASP A 17 1.64 2.60 -5.89
CA ASP A 17 2.74 2.72 -6.83
C ASP A 17 2.29 3.43 -8.11
N ARG A 18 1.12 3.08 -8.67
CA ARG A 18 0.52 3.80 -9.82
C ARG A 18 0.26 5.27 -9.52
N LEU A 19 -0.27 5.58 -8.33
CA LEU A 19 -0.56 6.96 -7.93
C LEU A 19 0.72 7.78 -7.76
N THR A 20 1.77 7.16 -7.25
CA THR A 20 3.08 7.79 -7.05
C THR A 20 3.79 8.03 -8.38
N ASP A 21 3.76 7.06 -9.29
CA ASP A 21 4.33 7.19 -10.64
C ASP A 21 3.61 8.27 -11.45
N GLY A 22 2.27 8.33 -11.35
CA GLY A 22 1.48 9.37 -12.00
C GLY A 22 1.74 10.77 -11.47
N LEU A 23 2.03 10.93 -10.18
CA LEU A 23 2.43 12.22 -9.59
C LEU A 23 3.78 12.70 -10.14
N LEU A 24 4.70 11.78 -10.44
CA LEU A 24 5.99 12.10 -11.05
C LEU A 24 5.82 12.65 -12.48
N LEU A 25 4.75 12.25 -13.18
CA LEU A 25 4.50 12.53 -14.60
C LEU A 25 3.50 13.68 -14.84
N ALA A 26 2.59 13.96 -13.90
CA ALA A 26 1.57 15.00 -14.03
C ALA A 26 1.38 15.75 -12.71
N SER A 27 1.25 17.08 -12.78
CA SER A 27 0.96 17.96 -11.64
C SER A 27 -0.32 17.53 -10.92
N GLY A 28 -0.17 16.70 -9.89
CA GLY A 28 -1.26 16.00 -9.22
C GLY A 28 -2.37 16.94 -8.77
N THR A 29 -3.58 16.70 -9.27
CA THR A 29 -4.77 17.46 -8.88
C THR A 29 -5.09 17.22 -7.39
N PRO A 30 -5.84 18.10 -6.72
CA PRO A 30 -6.20 17.92 -5.31
C PRO A 30 -6.90 16.58 -5.01
N GLU A 31 -7.68 16.05 -5.95
CA GLU A 31 -8.36 14.76 -5.84
C GLU A 31 -7.35 13.60 -5.82
N TRP A 32 -6.27 13.72 -6.60
CA TRP A 32 -5.20 12.73 -6.64
C TRP A 32 -4.46 12.63 -5.30
N ARG A 33 -4.11 13.79 -4.71
CA ARG A 33 -3.45 13.83 -3.39
C ARG A 33 -4.32 13.23 -2.30
N ARG A 34 -5.61 13.55 -2.28
CA ARG A 34 -6.56 12.95 -1.33
C ARG A 34 -6.63 11.43 -1.48
N ARG A 35 -6.69 10.93 -2.72
CA ARG A 35 -6.72 9.48 -2.98
C ARG A 35 -5.44 8.78 -2.49
N LEU A 36 -4.29 9.42 -2.66
CA LEU A 36 -3.01 8.91 -2.14
C LEU A 36 -3.00 8.89 -0.59
N GLU A 37 -3.50 9.94 0.06
CA GLU A 37 -3.63 10.03 1.52
C GLU A 37 -4.57 8.97 2.09
N ASP A 38 -5.74 8.77 1.48
CA ASP A 38 -6.73 7.77 1.89
C ASP A 38 -6.16 6.34 1.78
N LEU A 39 -5.42 6.08 0.70
CA LEU A 39 -4.76 4.80 0.51
C LEU A 39 -3.71 4.57 1.59
N GLN A 40 -2.84 5.55 1.84
CA GLN A 40 -1.81 5.48 2.88
C GLN A 40 -2.43 5.22 4.25
N TYR A 41 -3.51 5.94 4.59
CA TYR A 41 -4.26 5.71 5.82
C TYR A 41 -4.80 4.28 5.91
N THR A 42 -5.38 3.77 4.81
CA THR A 42 -5.91 2.40 4.74
C THR A 42 -4.80 1.38 5.00
N VAL A 43 -3.63 1.53 4.37
CA VAL A 43 -2.48 0.63 4.59
C VAL A 43 -1.99 0.70 6.04
N CYS A 44 -1.97 1.88 6.66
CA CYS A 44 -1.64 2.02 8.08
C CYS A 44 -2.60 1.20 8.97
N VAL A 45 -3.91 1.30 8.73
CA VAL A 45 -4.93 0.52 9.46
C VAL A 45 -4.75 -0.98 9.21
N TYR A 46 -4.51 -1.38 7.96
CA TYR A 46 -4.37 -2.78 7.56
C TYR A 46 -3.14 -3.46 8.16
N THR A 47 -2.05 -2.70 8.30
CA THR A 47 -0.77 -3.19 8.82
C THR A 47 -0.58 -2.96 10.32
N GLY A 48 -1.42 -2.11 10.93
CA GLY A 48 -1.24 -1.66 12.31
C GLY A 48 -0.01 -0.75 12.51
N VAL A 49 0.58 -0.24 11.43
CA VAL A 49 1.75 0.64 11.45
C VAL A 49 1.31 2.07 11.23
N ARG A 50 1.66 2.98 12.13
CA ARG A 50 1.15 4.36 12.11
C ARG A 50 1.78 5.24 11.02
N ASP A 51 3.07 5.03 10.76
CA ASP A 51 3.81 5.82 9.77
C ASP A 51 3.53 5.28 8.34
N PRO A 52 3.06 6.10 7.39
CA PRO A 52 2.72 5.65 6.04
C PRO A 52 3.85 4.96 5.29
N GLN A 53 5.07 5.47 5.39
CA GLN A 53 6.23 4.90 4.68
C GLN A 53 6.64 3.56 5.29
N GLN A 54 6.61 3.45 6.61
CA GLN A 54 6.85 2.20 7.32
C GLN A 54 5.73 1.19 7.06
N ALA A 55 4.47 1.63 7.00
CA ALA A 55 3.31 0.78 6.71
C ALA A 55 3.40 0.17 5.31
N LEU A 56 3.70 0.97 4.29
CA LEU A 56 3.93 0.50 2.92
C LEU A 56 5.13 -0.45 2.83
N SER A 57 6.24 -0.11 3.49
CA SER A 57 7.42 -0.98 3.55
C SER A 57 7.12 -2.32 4.23
N HIS A 58 6.33 -2.30 5.30
CA HIS A 58 5.87 -3.49 6.00
C HIS A 58 4.93 -4.33 5.12
N ALA A 59 3.97 -3.69 4.45
CA ALA A 59 3.06 -4.33 3.51
C ALA A 59 3.81 -5.06 2.38
N ARG A 60 4.79 -4.40 1.75
CA ARG A 60 5.63 -5.00 0.70
C ARG A 60 6.40 -6.23 1.20
N ARG A 61 6.95 -6.17 2.42
CA ARG A 61 7.61 -7.33 3.06
C ARG A 61 6.63 -8.49 3.30
N LEU A 62 5.45 -8.21 3.86
CA LEU A 62 4.42 -9.22 4.10
C LEU A 62 4.02 -9.94 2.79
N LEU A 63 3.85 -9.20 1.70
CA LEU A 63 3.53 -9.77 0.39
C LEU A 63 4.67 -10.62 -0.16
N ALA A 64 5.92 -10.16 -0.06
CA ALA A 64 7.10 -10.90 -0.50
C ALA A 64 7.28 -12.20 0.29
N ASP A 65 7.10 -12.16 1.62
CA ASP A 65 7.19 -13.34 2.48
C ASP A 65 6.10 -14.36 2.13
N ARG A 66 4.88 -13.88 1.85
CA ARG A 66 3.74 -14.71 1.46
C ARG A 66 3.95 -15.38 0.10
N ALA A 67 4.56 -14.68 -0.85
CA ALA A 67 4.90 -15.24 -2.17
C ALA A 67 5.94 -16.36 -2.02
N ARG A 68 7.02 -16.13 -1.25
CA ARG A 68 8.04 -17.16 -0.99
C ARG A 68 7.47 -18.42 -0.32
N ARG A 69 6.49 -18.26 0.58
CA ARG A 69 5.78 -19.39 1.21
C ARG A 69 4.80 -20.10 0.28
N ALA A 70 4.36 -19.46 -0.81
CA ALA A 70 3.49 -20.10 -1.81
C ALA A 70 4.29 -20.97 -2.79
N GLU A 71 5.57 -20.66 -2.96
CA GLU A 71 6.49 -21.33 -3.89
C GLU A 71 7.25 -22.51 -3.26
N ALA A 72 7.23 -22.62 -1.92
CA ALA A 72 7.86 -23.69 -1.13
C ALA A 72 6.86 -24.80 -0.79
#